data_AF-A0A4Y2F1T8-F1
#
_entry.id   AF-A0A4Y2F1T8-F1
#
_cell.length_a   1.000
_cell.length_b   1.000
_cell.length_c   1.000
_cell.angle_alpha   90.00
_cell.angle_beta   90.00
_cell.angle_gamma   90.00
#
_symmetry.space_group_name_H-M   'P 1'
#
loop_
_entity.id
_entity.type
_entity.pdbx_description
1 polymer ?
#
loop_
_entity_poly.entity_id
_entity_poly.type
_entity_poly.pdbx_seq_one_letter_code
_entity_poly.pdbx_strand_id
1 'polypeptide(L)'
;MEEESSDSASKAHDLSSSISQFQFLVNLFVLSWMLSTTHNLSEKLQKKHTDLSEAIANVTSVLDLLSKQRVNANDNFKTLYAQVKEIAAKLDIKEEIPRVCHLQTARNNVPYSTEEEYYRRAVYVPYLDYFCNSLNERFESHKETVASLQHILPEFCTKTDFYSLEAVFSF
;
A
#
# COMPACT_ATOMS: atom_id res chain seq x y z
N MET A 1 37.73 22.96 15.28
CA MET A 1 37.47 21.53 14.99
C MET A 1 36.51 20.97 16.06
N GLU A 2 35.41 21.68 16.33
CA GLU A 2 34.41 21.33 17.36
C GLU A 2 32.95 21.48 16.86
N GLU A 3 32.72 21.94 15.63
CA GLU A 3 31.37 22.23 15.11
C GLU A 3 30.65 21.03 14.46
N GLU A 4 31.37 19.97 14.03
CA GLU A 4 30.73 18.81 13.39
C GLU A 4 30.09 17.81 14.37
N SER A 5 30.42 17.87 15.67
CA SER A 5 29.99 16.86 16.65
C SER A 5 28.60 17.10 17.26
N SER A 6 28.15 18.35 17.41
CA SER A 6 26.90 18.63 18.15
C SER A 6 25.65 18.32 17.32
N ASP A 7 25.73 18.52 16.00
CA ASP A 7 24.62 18.28 15.08
C ASP A 7 24.39 16.78 14.81
N SER A 8 25.43 15.95 14.91
CA SER A 8 25.30 14.50 14.80
C SER A 8 24.59 13.91 16.03
N ALA A 9 24.91 14.39 17.22
CA ALA A 9 24.31 13.93 18.46
C ALA A 9 22.81 14.28 18.56
N SER A 10 22.43 15.50 18.17
CA SER A 10 21.01 15.90 18.14
C SER A 10 20.21 15.06 17.15
N LYS A 11 20.71 14.86 15.93
CA LYS A 11 20.03 14.02 14.90
C LYS A 11 19.86 12.58 15.35
N ALA A 12 20.88 12.00 15.99
CA ALA A 12 20.79 10.64 16.53
C ALA A 12 19.74 10.54 17.63
N HIS A 13 19.69 11.52 18.53
CA HIS A 13 18.68 11.61 19.57
C HIS A 13 17.27 11.77 18.98
N ASP A 14 17.09 12.64 17.99
CA ASP A 14 15.80 12.88 17.34
C ASP A 14 15.29 11.64 16.60
N LEU A 15 16.18 10.94 15.89
CA LEU A 15 15.87 9.66 15.26
C LEU A 15 15.46 8.62 16.30
N SER A 16 16.25 8.45 17.37
CA SER A 16 15.96 7.52 18.45
C SER A 16 14.60 7.81 19.09
N SER A 17 14.33 9.08 19.38
CA SER A 17 13.04 9.53 19.92
C SER A 17 11.90 9.20 18.96
N SER A 18 12.07 9.44 17.66
CA SER A 18 11.03 9.19 16.64
C SER A 18 10.71 7.70 16.47
N ILE A 19 11.73 6.84 16.39
CA ILE A 19 11.53 5.38 16.19
C ILE A 19 11.00 4.68 17.44
N SER A 20 11.17 5.29 18.61
CA SER A 20 10.65 4.77 19.89
C SER A 20 9.22 5.21 20.19
N GLN A 21 8.55 5.95 19.30
CA GLN A 21 7.16 6.34 19.49
C GLN A 21 6.20 5.20 19.14
N PHE A 22 5.12 5.05 19.91
CA PHE A 22 4.07 4.08 19.62
C PHE A 22 3.43 4.29 18.23
N GLN A 23 3.26 5.56 17.83
CA GLN A 23 2.80 5.92 16.48
C GLN A 23 3.71 5.39 15.38
N PHE A 24 5.03 5.43 15.57
CA PHE A 24 5.97 4.87 14.61
C PHE A 24 5.78 3.36 14.47
N LEU A 25 5.61 2.65 15.61
CA LEU A 25 5.36 1.22 15.62
C LEU A 25 4.05 0.86 14.89
N VAL A 26 2.96 1.57 15.18
CA VAL A 26 1.69 1.36 14.47
C VAL A 26 1.86 1.57 12.96
N ASN A 27 2.50 2.67 12.55
CA ASN A 27 2.73 2.97 11.15
C ASN A 27 3.56 1.86 10.48
N LEU A 28 4.63 1.41 11.13
CA LEU A 28 5.51 0.36 10.62
C LEU A 28 4.75 -0.95 10.41
N PHE A 29 3.90 -1.34 11.36
CA PHE A 29 3.08 -2.56 11.25
C PHE A 29 2.02 -2.46 10.15
N VAL A 30 1.34 -1.32 10.05
CA VAL A 30 0.36 -1.06 8.98
C VAL A 30 1.03 -1.10 7.60
N LEU A 31 2.20 -0.47 7.46
CA LEU A 31 3.00 -0.50 6.24
C LEU A 31 3.45 -1.92 5.89
N SER A 32 4.01 -2.65 6.86
CA SER A 32 4.45 -4.03 6.68
C SER A 32 3.30 -4.93 6.23
N TRP A 33 2.12 -4.77 6.82
CA TRP A 33 0.93 -5.52 6.45
C TRP A 33 0.48 -5.23 5.01
N MET A 34 0.47 -3.96 4.59
CA MET A 34 0.13 -3.59 3.21
C MET A 34 1.14 -4.11 2.19
N LEU A 35 2.44 -3.97 2.49
CA LEU A 35 3.51 -4.49 1.63
C LEU A 35 3.44 -6.01 1.51
N SER A 36 3.14 -6.71 2.60
CA SER A 36 2.96 -8.17 2.58
C SER A 36 1.76 -8.58 1.72
N THR A 37 0.65 -7.86 1.85
CA THR A 37 -0.58 -8.11 1.06
C THR A 37 -0.34 -7.89 -0.44
N THR A 38 0.51 -6.92 -0.78
CA THR A 38 0.75 -6.50 -2.17
C THR A 38 2.03 -7.07 -2.78
N HIS A 39 2.78 -7.87 -2.02
CA HIS A 39 4.06 -8.44 -2.43
C HIS A 39 3.98 -9.19 -3.77
N ASN A 40 3.04 -10.14 -3.89
CA ASN A 40 2.87 -10.94 -5.10
C ASN A 40 2.49 -10.08 -6.32
N LEU A 41 1.71 -9.02 -6.11
CA LEU A 41 1.39 -8.08 -7.18
C LEU A 41 2.65 -7.35 -7.64
N SER A 42 3.43 -6.84 -6.69
CA SER A 42 4.69 -6.15 -6.96
C SER A 42 5.65 -7.00 -7.79
N GLU A 43 5.83 -8.27 -7.42
CA GLU A 43 6.69 -9.21 -8.15
C GLU A 43 6.18 -9.43 -9.59
N LYS A 44 4.87 -9.65 -9.76
CA LYS A 44 4.27 -9.87 -11.09
C LYS A 44 4.42 -8.65 -12.00
N LEU A 45 4.20 -7.44 -11.48
CA LEU A 45 4.29 -6.21 -12.25
C LEU A 45 5.73 -5.87 -12.68
N GLN A 46 6.74 -6.39 -11.96
CA GLN A 46 8.15 -6.13 -12.25
C GLN A 46 8.80 -7.14 -13.21
N LYS A 47 8.04 -8.12 -13.72
CA LYS A 47 8.57 -9.09 -14.70
C LYS A 47 8.89 -8.39 -16.03
N LYS A 48 9.94 -8.88 -16.73
CA LYS A 48 10.40 -8.33 -18.01
C LYS A 48 9.36 -8.46 -19.14
N HIS A 49 8.56 -9.53 -19.09
CA HIS A 49 7.49 -9.80 -20.04
C HIS A 49 6.20 -9.89 -19.23
N THR A 50 5.52 -8.77 -19.08
CA THR A 50 4.24 -8.70 -18.37
C THR A 50 3.17 -8.40 -19.39
N ASP A 51 2.22 -9.32 -19.55
CA ASP A 51 1.03 -9.07 -20.35
C ASP A 51 0.14 -8.03 -19.67
N LEU A 52 -0.31 -7.04 -20.42
CA LEU A 52 -1.07 -5.92 -19.86
C LEU A 52 -2.44 -6.35 -19.32
N SER A 53 -3.11 -7.29 -20.00
CA SER A 53 -4.39 -7.83 -19.56
C SER A 53 -4.22 -8.65 -18.28
N GLU A 54 -3.16 -9.46 -18.20
CA GLU A 54 -2.79 -10.20 -16.99
C GLU A 54 -2.47 -9.25 -15.83
N ALA A 55 -1.71 -8.18 -16.08
CA ALA A 55 -1.39 -7.17 -15.07
C ALA A 55 -2.67 -6.52 -14.50
N ILE A 56 -3.60 -6.12 -15.36
CA ILE A 56 -4.88 -5.53 -14.95
C ILE A 56 -5.72 -6.52 -14.14
N ALA A 57 -5.77 -7.79 -14.55
CA ALA A 57 -6.48 -8.83 -13.80
C ALA A 57 -5.88 -9.02 -12.40
N ASN A 58 -4.55 -9.04 -12.29
CA ASN A 58 -3.85 -9.15 -11.01
C ASN A 58 -4.10 -7.93 -10.10
N VAL A 59 -4.06 -6.71 -10.64
CA VAL A 59 -4.37 -5.48 -9.91
C VAL A 59 -5.81 -5.50 -9.39
N THR A 60 -6.77 -5.87 -10.25
CA THR A 60 -8.19 -5.97 -9.88
C THR A 60 -8.41 -6.97 -8.75
N SER A 61 -7.78 -8.14 -8.82
CA SER A 61 -7.84 -9.15 -7.75
C SER A 61 -7.30 -8.63 -6.41
N VAL A 62 -6.21 -7.88 -6.42
CA VAL A 62 -5.65 -7.28 -5.19
C VAL A 62 -6.55 -6.18 -4.65
N LEU A 63 -7.14 -5.34 -5.51
CA LEU A 63 -8.11 -4.33 -5.09
C LEU A 63 -9.34 -4.96 -4.44
N ASP A 64 -9.85 -6.08 -4.97
CA ASP A 64 -10.95 -6.82 -4.36
C ASP A 64 -10.58 -7.38 -2.98
N LEU A 65 -9.35 -7.90 -2.83
CA LEU A 65 -8.84 -8.35 -1.54
C LEU A 65 -8.77 -7.20 -0.53
N LEU A 66 -8.20 -6.06 -0.92
CA LEU A 66 -8.09 -4.87 -0.08
C LEU A 66 -9.47 -4.31 0.29
N SER A 67 -10.44 -4.33 -0.63
CA SER A 67 -11.82 -3.95 -0.37
C SER A 67 -12.48 -4.84 0.70
N LYS A 68 -12.28 -6.16 0.63
CA LYS A 68 -12.74 -7.09 1.68
C LYS A 68 -12.06 -6.79 3.02
N GLN A 69 -10.77 -6.49 3.01
CA GLN A 69 -10.05 -6.12 4.23
C GLN A 69 -10.52 -4.79 4.82
N ARG A 70 -10.97 -3.86 3.97
CA ARG A 70 -11.55 -2.57 4.35
C ARG A 70 -12.93 -2.71 5.00
N VAL A 71 -13.77 -3.62 4.52
CA VAL A 71 -15.05 -3.97 5.16
C VAL A 71 -14.80 -4.61 6.53
N ASN A 72 -13.82 -5.49 6.63
CA ASN A 72 -13.42 -6.16 7.88
C ASN A 72 -12.35 -5.39 8.67
N ALA A 73 -12.27 -4.07 8.51
CA ALA A 73 -11.19 -3.26 9.06
C ALA A 73 -11.10 -3.31 10.59
N ASN A 74 -12.22 -3.51 11.29
CA ASN A 74 -12.24 -3.63 12.74
C ASN A 74 -11.47 -4.88 13.21
N ASP A 75 -11.85 -6.06 12.71
CA ASP A 75 -11.24 -7.33 13.16
C ASP A 75 -9.80 -7.49 12.67
N ASN A 76 -9.53 -7.06 11.44
CA ASN A 76 -8.18 -7.07 10.88
C ASN A 76 -7.24 -6.15 11.68
N PHE A 77 -7.68 -4.92 11.96
CA PHE A 77 -6.88 -3.99 12.72
C PHE A 77 -6.71 -4.42 14.17
N LYS A 78 -7.74 -5.01 14.80
CA LYS A 78 -7.63 -5.55 16.16
C LYS A 78 -6.52 -6.59 16.29
N THR A 79 -6.42 -7.50 15.30
CA THR A 79 -5.35 -8.51 15.27
C THR A 79 -3.97 -7.87 15.10
N LEU A 80 -3.85 -6.90 14.18
CA LEU A 80 -2.62 -6.15 13.97
C LEU A 80 -2.21 -5.34 15.21
N TYR A 81 -3.18 -4.70 15.87
CA TYR A 81 -2.97 -3.86 17.04
C TYR A 81 -2.52 -4.69 18.25
N ALA A 82 -3.02 -5.91 18.41
CA ALA A 82 -2.53 -6.84 19.43
C ALA A 82 -1.03 -7.17 19.25
N GLN A 83 -0.57 -7.36 18.00
CA GLN A 83 0.86 -7.57 17.70
C GLN A 83 1.69 -6.32 18.00
N VAL A 84 1.18 -5.14 17.65
CA VAL A 84 1.81 -3.85 17.98
C VAL A 84 1.98 -3.72 19.50
N LYS A 85 0.95 -4.02 20.29
CA LYS A 85 1.01 -3.99 21.76
C LYS A 85 2.03 -4.96 22.33
N GLU A 86 2.12 -6.17 21.77
CA GLU A 86 3.11 -7.16 22.19
C GLU A 86 4.54 -6.64 21.98
N ILE A 87 4.82 -6.06 20.80
CA ILE A 87 6.14 -5.50 20.52
C ILE A 87 6.41 -4.24 21.35
N ALA A 88 5.41 -3.36 21.54
CA ALA A 88 5.53 -2.17 22.37
C ALA A 88 5.93 -2.55 23.81
N ALA A 89 5.28 -3.56 24.38
CA ALA A 89 5.62 -4.07 25.71
C ALA A 89 7.05 -4.63 25.80
N LYS A 90 7.53 -5.33 24.76
CA LYS A 90 8.91 -5.84 24.71
C LYS A 90 9.95 -4.73 24.61
N LEU A 91 9.60 -3.61 23.98
CA LEU A 91 10.48 -2.46 23.77
C LEU A 91 10.33 -1.37 24.85
N ASP A 92 9.49 -1.61 25.86
CA ASP A 92 9.12 -0.62 26.89
C ASP A 92 8.58 0.69 26.30
N ILE A 93 7.86 0.59 25.17
CA ILE A 93 7.19 1.71 24.52
C ILE A 93 5.78 1.80 25.07
N LYS A 94 5.45 2.97 25.64
CA LYS A 94 4.13 3.25 26.17
C LYS A 94 3.09 3.34 25.05
N GLU A 95 1.96 2.67 25.23
CA GLU A 95 0.77 2.85 24.39
C GLU A 95 0.20 4.26 24.61
N GLU A 96 0.29 5.10 23.58
CA GLU A 96 -0.22 6.46 23.63
C GLU A 96 -0.62 6.96 22.24
N ILE A 97 -1.50 7.96 22.24
CA ILE A 97 -1.90 8.71 21.05
C ILE A 97 -1.02 9.97 20.98
N PRO A 98 -0.49 10.36 19.81
CA PRO A 98 0.23 11.63 19.68
C PRO A 98 -0.66 12.80 20.08
N ARG A 99 -0.05 13.88 20.55
CA ARG A 99 -0.79 15.06 21.00
C ARG A 99 -1.77 15.56 19.92
N VAL A 100 -3.07 15.44 20.20
CA VAL A 100 -4.15 15.97 19.35
C VAL A 100 -4.52 17.38 19.85
N CYS A 101 -4.46 18.38 18.97
CA CYS A 101 -4.89 19.74 19.30
C CYS A 101 -6.43 19.83 19.30
N HIS A 102 -7.02 20.46 20.32
CA HIS A 102 -8.48 20.61 20.43
C HIS A 102 -9.09 21.42 19.28
N LEU A 103 -8.34 22.36 18.69
CA LEU A 103 -8.71 23.07 17.47
C LEU A 103 -7.70 22.76 16.36
N GLN A 104 -7.96 21.73 15.55
CA GLN A 104 -7.35 21.62 14.23
C GLN A 104 -8.27 22.27 13.20
N THR A 105 -7.77 23.27 12.48
CA THR A 105 -8.50 23.93 11.38
C THR A 105 -8.27 23.27 10.02
N ALA A 106 -7.19 22.48 9.89
CA ALA A 106 -6.78 21.86 8.62
C ALA A 106 -7.16 20.38 8.48
N ARG A 107 -7.50 19.69 9.57
CA ARG A 107 -7.90 18.27 9.58
C ARG A 107 -8.94 18.02 10.67
N ASN A 108 -9.90 17.15 10.41
CA ASN A 108 -10.88 16.74 11.42
C ASN A 108 -10.19 15.86 12.47
N ASN A 109 -10.41 16.20 13.75
CA ASN A 109 -10.11 15.27 14.83
C ASN A 109 -11.05 14.08 14.71
N VAL A 110 -10.46 12.90 14.59
CA VAL A 110 -11.23 11.67 14.49
C VAL A 110 -11.82 11.38 15.87
N PRO A 111 -13.13 11.17 16.03
CA PRO A 111 -13.68 10.75 17.32
C PRO A 111 -13.16 9.35 17.66
N TYR A 112 -12.74 9.14 18.90
CA TYR A 112 -12.25 7.86 19.39
C TYR A 112 -12.61 7.67 20.87
N SER A 113 -12.81 6.41 21.26
CA SER A 113 -13.06 5.96 22.63
C SER A 113 -11.87 5.18 23.20
N THR A 114 -11.05 4.60 22.31
CA THR A 114 -9.84 3.84 22.64
C THR A 114 -8.70 4.22 21.70
N GLU A 115 -7.46 3.95 22.12
CA GLU A 115 -6.25 4.12 21.32
C GLU A 115 -6.33 3.28 20.04
N GLU A 116 -6.82 2.04 20.13
CA GLU A 116 -7.07 1.18 18.97
C GLU A 116 -8.02 1.86 17.96
N GLU A 117 -9.13 2.44 18.43
CA GLU A 117 -10.09 3.11 17.56
C GLU A 117 -9.48 4.34 16.88
N TYR A 118 -8.66 5.11 17.62
CA TYR A 118 -7.92 6.24 17.07
C TYR A 118 -7.03 5.79 15.92
N TYR A 119 -6.13 4.83 16.15
CA TYR A 119 -5.15 4.40 15.16
C TYR A 119 -5.80 3.73 13.95
N ARG A 120 -6.88 2.96 14.16
CA ARG A 120 -7.64 2.36 13.08
C ARG A 120 -8.19 3.41 12.12
N ARG A 121 -8.77 4.48 12.66
CA ARG A 121 -9.45 5.51 11.87
C ARG A 121 -8.52 6.60 11.35
N ALA A 122 -7.44 6.91 12.07
CA ALA A 122 -6.49 7.95 11.70
C ALA A 122 -5.36 7.45 10.79
N VAL A 123 -5.01 6.16 10.88
CA VAL A 123 -3.86 5.58 10.15
C VAL A 123 -4.30 4.47 9.21
N TYR A 124 -4.83 3.36 9.75
CA TYR A 124 -5.03 2.13 8.98
C TYR A 124 -6.06 2.29 7.84
N VAL A 125 -7.25 2.80 8.16
CA VAL A 125 -8.32 3.00 7.18
C VAL A 125 -7.92 4.03 6.11
N PRO A 126 -7.45 5.26 6.48
CA PRO A 126 -7.04 6.24 5.47
C PRO A 126 -5.91 5.74 4.57
N TYR A 127 -4.93 5.00 5.12
CA TYR A 127 -3.84 4.46 4.34
C TYR A 127 -4.31 3.40 3.34
N LEU A 128 -5.20 2.50 3.76
CA LEU A 128 -5.81 1.50 2.88
C LEU A 128 -6.57 2.19 1.75
N ASP A 129 -7.44 3.15 2.07
CA ASP A 129 -8.25 3.88 1.09
C ASP A 129 -7.35 4.64 0.10
N TYR A 130 -6.31 5.33 0.60
CA TYR A 130 -5.33 6.02 -0.24
C TYR A 130 -4.59 5.07 -1.19
N PHE A 131 -4.15 3.91 -0.68
CA PHE A 131 -3.41 2.94 -1.49
C PHE A 131 -4.29 2.34 -2.58
N CYS A 132 -5.53 1.97 -2.26
CA CYS A 132 -6.50 1.49 -3.25
C CYS A 132 -6.77 2.52 -4.33
N ASN A 133 -6.96 3.79 -3.96
CA ASN A 133 -7.16 4.87 -4.92
C ASN A 133 -5.93 5.06 -5.81
N SER A 134 -4.73 5.05 -5.22
CA SER A 134 -3.47 5.17 -5.96
C SER A 134 -3.28 4.04 -6.97
N LEU A 135 -3.65 2.80 -6.62
CA LEU A 135 -3.63 1.67 -7.55
C LEU A 135 -4.68 1.81 -8.66
N ASN A 136 -5.90 2.22 -8.33
CA ASN A 136 -6.94 2.45 -9.34
C ASN A 136 -6.53 3.52 -10.34
N GLU A 137 -6.14 4.70 -9.86
CA GLU A 137 -5.71 5.83 -10.71
C GLU A 137 -4.56 5.45 -11.63
N ARG A 138 -3.58 4.67 -11.13
CA ARG A 138 -2.43 4.23 -11.93
C ARG A 138 -2.81 3.30 -13.09
N PHE A 139 -3.82 2.46 -12.93
CA PHE A 139 -4.18 1.43 -13.90
C PHE A 139 -5.43 1.76 -14.72
N GLU A 140 -6.12 2.87 -14.44
CA GLU A 140 -7.39 3.20 -15.09
C GLU A 140 -7.27 3.34 -16.61
N SER A 141 -6.31 4.13 -17.10
CA SER A 141 -6.08 4.30 -18.54
C SER A 141 -5.67 3.00 -19.25
N HIS A 142 -5.01 2.10 -18.53
CA HIS A 142 -4.60 0.80 -19.06
C HIS A 142 -5.81 -0.12 -19.23
N LYS A 143 -6.80 -0.06 -18.33
CA LYS A 143 -8.08 -0.78 -18.48
C LYS A 143 -8.80 -0.34 -19.75
N GLU A 144 -8.90 0.97 -19.99
CA GLU A 144 -9.50 1.51 -21.22
C GLU A 144 -8.75 1.06 -22.47
N THR A 145 -7.41 1.13 -22.43
CA THR A 145 -6.55 0.69 -23.54
C THR A 145 -6.78 -0.79 -23.84
N VAL A 146 -6.71 -1.65 -22.82
CA VAL A 146 -6.95 -3.08 -23.00
C VAL A 146 -8.34 -3.33 -23.55
N ALA A 147 -9.39 -2.73 -22.98
CA ALA A 147 -10.77 -2.85 -23.47
C ALA A 147 -10.90 -2.49 -24.95
N SER A 148 -10.26 -1.40 -25.40
CA SER A 148 -10.28 -1.00 -26.80
C SER A 148 -9.54 -2.00 -27.72
N LEU A 149 -8.42 -2.55 -27.26
CA LEU A 149 -7.63 -3.52 -28.02
C LEU A 149 -8.35 -4.87 -28.19
N GLN A 150 -9.19 -5.28 -27.23
CA GLN A 150 -9.98 -6.53 -27.33
C GLN A 150 -10.97 -6.48 -28.51
N HIS A 151 -11.34 -5.29 -28.98
CA HIS A 151 -12.19 -5.15 -30.15
C HIS A 151 -11.45 -5.37 -31.49
N ILE A 152 -10.11 -5.35 -31.47
CA ILE A 152 -9.27 -5.44 -32.68
C ILE A 152 -8.52 -6.76 -32.71
N LEU A 153 -8.00 -7.20 -31.56
CA LEU A 153 -7.19 -8.40 -31.45
C LEU A 153 -8.09 -9.61 -31.13
N PRO A 154 -7.97 -10.71 -31.90
CA PRO A 154 -8.66 -11.94 -31.55
C PRO A 154 -8.13 -12.47 -30.21
N GLU A 155 -9.03 -13.10 -29.43
CA GLU A 155 -8.74 -13.62 -28.10
C GLU A 155 -7.58 -14.65 -28.09
N PHE A 156 -7.32 -15.30 -29.22
CA PHE A 156 -6.22 -16.23 -29.42
C PHE A 156 -5.40 -15.86 -30.65
N CYS A 157 -4.16 -15.41 -30.43
CA CYS A 157 -3.18 -15.22 -31.48
C CYS A 157 -2.24 -16.44 -31.53
N THR A 158 -2.20 -17.13 -32.66
CA THR A 158 -1.19 -18.17 -32.90
C THR A 158 0.11 -17.53 -33.33
N LYS A 159 1.24 -17.99 -32.79
CA LYS A 159 2.56 -17.57 -33.29
C LYS A 159 2.79 -18.25 -34.64
N THR A 160 2.76 -17.45 -35.70
CA THR A 160 3.14 -17.84 -37.05
C THR A 160 4.37 -17.04 -37.46
N ASP A 161 5.34 -17.70 -38.10
CA ASP A 161 6.49 -17.02 -38.67
C ASP A 161 6.05 -16.14 -39.84
N PHE A 162 6.62 -14.94 -39.95
CA PHE A 162 6.25 -14.00 -41.03
C PHE A 162 6.42 -14.63 -42.42
N TYR A 163 7.44 -15.48 -42.60
CA TYR A 163 7.69 -16.24 -43.83
C TYR A 163 6.53 -17.16 -44.23
N SER A 164 5.75 -17.66 -43.27
CA SER A 164 4.57 -18.49 -43.57
C SER A 164 3.42 -17.69 -44.22
N LEU A 165 3.47 -16.36 -44.16
CA LEU A 165 2.48 -15.46 -44.76
C LEU A 165 2.88 -14.96 -46.15
N GLU A 166 4.09 -15.26 -46.62
CA GLU A 166 4.65 -14.72 -47.87
C GLU A 166 3.80 -15.09 -49.09
N ALA A 167 3.20 -16.29 -49.08
CA ALA A 167 2.28 -16.76 -50.14
C ALA A 167 0.92 -16.03 -50.20
N VAL A 168 0.55 -15.28 -49.15
CA VAL A 168 -0.71 -14.51 -49.10
C VAL A 168 -0.52 -13.11 -49.66
N PHE A 169 0.70 -12.58 -49.64
CA PHE A 169 1.04 -11.23 -50.09
C PHE A 169 1.59 -11.17 -51.52
N SER A 170 1.82 -12.32 -52.16
CA SER A 170 2.12 -12.41 -53.58
C SER A 170 0.84 -12.22 -54.40
N PHE A 171 0.47 -10.97 -54.66
CA PHE A 171 -0.51 -10.56 -55.67
C PHE A 171 0.18 -10.17 -56.98
#